data_AF-A0A938BS83-F1
#
_entry.id   AF-A0A938BS83-F1
#
_cell.length_a   1.000
_cell.length_b   1.000
_cell.length_c   1.000
_cell.angle_alpha   90.00
_cell.angle_beta   90.00
_cell.angle_gamma   90.00
#
_symmetry.space_group_name_H-M   'P 1'
#
loop_
_entity.id
_entity.type
_entity.pdbx_description
1 polymer ?
#
loop_
_entity_poly.entity_id
_entity_poly.type
_entity_poly.pdbx_seq_one_letter_code
_entity_poly.pdbx_strand_id
1 'polypeptide(L)'
;MAGAASRSTSDEPRSPAGARARPRAHGLEPARVRLAALLLPAALGLGAASASGSGSPGAAAPLPGERPAAGRPVTGAPDHECHLFGYVFGAGAGSESWLRALGEDLHQQSRQGRASRDGWGFAYFLSPPLPWIARPIMLRGGAPACEDDSRWEAAIGEIADRGLAGASVVFGHVRNSSSGPDGGALPDPHPFADSLAGRWWLCAHNGATPPDTLLGWLDPAFLEAHPLDYAPLHVDSELLFRYCLQEIAAAGGVRAGLRAALGRIASGHYACNLCLTDGDTLWAAHSFPQVPFYYGPAGNGRAWWASVIPADEGAAAMENDHLYWFAPGGMGAVSYAR
;
A
#
# COMPACT_ATOMS: atom_id res chain seq x y z
N MET A 1 -53.11 -53.49 -51.07
CA MET A 1 -52.01 -53.56 -52.06
C MET A 1 -50.78 -52.98 -51.37
N ALA A 2 -49.91 -53.83 -50.79
CA ALA A 2 -48.73 -54.41 -51.44
C ALA A 2 -47.76 -53.31 -51.94
N GLY A 3 -46.50 -53.20 -51.51
CA GLY A 3 -45.66 -54.21 -50.89
C GLY A 3 -44.41 -53.65 -50.19
N ALA A 4 -43.74 -54.58 -49.54
CA ALA A 4 -42.52 -54.45 -48.76
C ALA A 4 -41.27 -54.41 -49.63
N ALA A 5 -40.18 -53.87 -49.09
CA ALA A 5 -38.82 -54.36 -49.36
C ALA A 5 -37.89 -54.05 -48.18
N SER A 6 -37.40 -55.12 -47.57
CA SER A 6 -36.34 -55.23 -46.59
C SER A 6 -34.94 -55.09 -47.20
N ARG A 7 -33.95 -54.72 -46.38
CA ARG A 7 -32.52 -55.15 -46.36
C ARG A 7 -31.81 -54.23 -45.35
N SER A 8 -30.78 -54.58 -44.59
CA SER A 8 -30.06 -55.82 -44.32
C SER A 8 -29.13 -55.47 -43.16
N THR A 9 -29.16 -56.28 -42.10
CA THR A 9 -28.22 -56.23 -40.98
C THR A 9 -26.88 -56.81 -41.40
N SER A 10 -25.78 -56.14 -41.07
CA SER A 10 -24.45 -56.76 -41.00
C SER A 10 -23.76 -56.28 -39.72
N ASP A 11 -23.75 -57.18 -38.75
CA ASP A 11 -22.87 -57.20 -37.60
C ASP A 11 -21.40 -57.29 -38.06
N GLU A 12 -20.54 -56.47 -37.46
CA GLU A 12 -19.11 -56.76 -37.37
C GLU A 12 -18.59 -56.47 -35.94
N PRO A 13 -17.55 -57.20 -35.52
CA PRO A 13 -17.30 -57.50 -34.11
C PRO A 13 -16.53 -56.40 -33.37
N ARG A 14 -16.95 -56.14 -32.13
CA ARG A 14 -16.15 -55.41 -31.14
C ARG A 14 -15.00 -56.29 -30.65
N SER A 15 -13.77 -55.88 -30.96
CA SER A 15 -12.56 -56.31 -30.23
C SER A 15 -12.19 -55.32 -29.12
N PRO A 16 -11.58 -55.78 -28.02
CA PRO A 16 -11.43 -55.03 -26.78
C PRO A 16 -10.02 -54.43 -26.60
N ALA A 17 -9.92 -53.60 -25.55
CA ALA A 17 -8.71 -53.23 -24.81
C ALA A 17 -7.68 -52.31 -25.51
N GLY A 18 -7.75 -51.04 -25.14
CA GLY A 18 -6.64 -50.09 -25.24
C GLY A 18 -6.52 -49.32 -23.93
N ALA A 19 -5.77 -49.89 -22.97
CA ALA A 19 -5.41 -49.22 -21.73
C ALA A 19 -4.59 -47.95 -22.05
N ARG A 20 -5.16 -46.77 -21.79
CA ARG A 20 -4.42 -45.51 -21.86
C ARG A 20 -3.45 -45.44 -20.68
N ALA A 21 -2.17 -45.50 -21.00
CA ALA A 21 -1.08 -45.24 -20.08
C ALA A 21 -1.23 -43.85 -19.45
N ARG A 22 -1.23 -43.79 -18.12
CA ARG A 22 -1.09 -42.55 -17.36
C ARG A 22 0.31 -41.98 -17.62
N PRO A 23 0.45 -40.67 -17.92
CA PRO A 23 1.78 -40.06 -17.98
C PRO A 23 2.42 -40.11 -16.58
N ARG A 24 3.67 -40.60 -16.55
CA ARG A 24 4.52 -40.61 -15.36
C ARG A 24 4.71 -39.17 -14.88
N ALA A 25 4.32 -38.91 -13.64
CA ALA A 25 4.72 -37.70 -12.93
C ALA A 25 6.25 -37.73 -12.77
N HIS A 26 6.93 -36.84 -13.49
CA HIS A 26 8.33 -36.53 -13.21
C HIS A 26 8.36 -35.80 -11.87
N GLY A 27 8.87 -36.48 -10.84
CA GLY A 27 9.17 -35.87 -9.55
C GLY A 27 10.22 -34.78 -9.75
N LEU A 28 9.80 -33.54 -9.53
CA LEU A 28 10.71 -32.43 -9.33
C LEU A 28 11.30 -32.58 -7.93
N GLU A 29 12.53 -33.09 -7.87
CA GLU A 29 13.40 -32.99 -6.70
C GLU A 29 13.53 -31.50 -6.29
N PRO A 30 13.31 -31.14 -5.02
CA PRO A 30 13.55 -29.78 -4.56
C PRO A 30 15.05 -29.49 -4.62
N ALA A 31 15.44 -28.56 -5.48
CA ALA A 31 16.79 -28.03 -5.53
C ALA A 31 17.19 -27.51 -4.15
N ARG A 32 18.12 -28.23 -3.50
CA ARG A 32 18.76 -27.81 -2.25
C ARG A 32 19.60 -26.57 -2.54
N VAL A 33 19.03 -25.39 -2.32
CA VAL A 33 19.77 -24.13 -2.27
C VAL A 33 20.72 -24.21 -1.07
N ARG A 34 22.01 -24.42 -1.34
CA ARG A 34 23.07 -24.27 -0.33
C ARG A 34 23.28 -22.78 -0.10
N LEU A 35 22.71 -22.25 0.99
CA LEU A 35 23.08 -20.94 1.50
C LEU A 35 24.52 -21.02 2.04
N ALA A 36 25.47 -20.42 1.33
CA ALA A 36 26.82 -20.22 1.85
C ALA A 36 26.75 -19.15 2.95
N ALA A 37 27.03 -19.54 4.18
CA ALA A 37 27.20 -18.62 5.29
C ALA A 37 28.45 -17.75 5.06
N LEU A 38 28.23 -16.48 4.73
CA LEU A 38 29.27 -15.46 4.76
C LEU A 38 29.49 -15.04 6.21
N LEU A 39 30.55 -15.59 6.82
CA LEU A 39 31.10 -15.11 8.08
C LEU A 39 31.79 -13.76 7.84
N LEU A 40 31.19 -12.68 8.35
CA LEU A 40 31.87 -11.39 8.50
C LEU A 40 32.74 -11.40 9.76
N PRO A 41 34.02 -11.02 9.69
CA PRO A 41 34.83 -10.82 10.89
C PRO A 41 34.47 -9.48 11.54
N ALA A 42 34.14 -9.54 12.83
CA ALA A 42 34.05 -8.38 13.71
C ALA A 42 35.45 -7.76 13.88
N ALA A 43 35.62 -6.52 13.41
CA ALA A 43 36.79 -5.72 13.70
C ALA A 43 36.42 -4.67 14.77
N LEU A 44 36.86 -4.93 16.00
CA LEU A 44 36.95 -3.96 17.08
C LEU A 44 37.99 -2.89 16.72
N GLY A 45 37.56 -1.63 16.66
CA GLY A 45 38.42 -0.47 16.55
C GLY A 45 38.05 0.56 17.61
N LEU A 46 38.75 0.53 18.75
CA LEU A 46 38.83 1.66 19.67
C LEU A 46 39.64 2.77 19.00
N GLY A 47 39.07 3.97 18.89
CA GLY A 47 39.77 5.17 18.47
C GLY A 47 39.14 6.38 19.13
N ALA A 48 39.74 6.84 20.22
CA ALA A 48 39.43 8.12 20.85
C ALA A 48 39.96 9.27 19.98
N ALA A 49 39.13 10.27 19.73
CA ALA A 49 39.57 11.58 19.26
C ALA A 49 38.73 12.67 19.91
N SER A 50 39.42 13.45 20.74
CA SER A 50 38.98 14.71 21.34
C SER A 50 39.21 15.85 20.34
N ALA A 51 38.24 16.76 20.17
CA ALA A 51 38.49 18.21 20.01
C ALA A 51 37.19 19.01 19.74
N SER A 52 36.90 19.92 20.67
CA SER A 52 36.73 21.37 20.42
C SER A 52 35.66 21.89 19.45
N GLY A 53 34.54 22.34 20.02
CA GLY A 53 34.13 23.76 20.03
C GLY A 53 33.68 24.45 18.73
N SER A 54 32.39 24.81 18.67
CA SER A 54 31.96 26.21 18.50
C SER A 54 30.44 26.31 18.69
N GLY A 55 30.02 27.04 19.71
CA GLY A 55 28.62 27.31 20.00
C GLY A 55 28.05 28.38 19.08
N SER A 56 26.81 28.17 18.63
CA SER A 56 25.92 29.23 18.15
C SER A 56 24.73 29.35 19.11
N PRO A 57 24.24 30.58 19.36
CA PRO A 57 23.29 30.85 20.42
C PRO A 57 21.90 30.28 20.10
N GLY A 58 21.29 29.70 21.13
CA GLY A 58 20.01 29.02 21.08
C GLY A 58 18.85 29.91 20.65
N ALA A 59 17.99 29.34 19.81
CA ALA A 59 16.61 29.76 19.69
C ALA A 59 15.91 29.50 21.05
N ALA A 60 15.32 30.55 21.62
CA ALA A 60 14.57 30.45 22.86
C ALA A 60 13.42 29.45 22.72
N ALA A 61 13.31 28.53 23.66
CA ALA A 61 12.16 27.65 23.78
C ALA A 61 10.89 28.49 24.06
N PRO A 62 9.76 28.20 23.39
CA PRO A 62 8.50 28.87 23.68
C PRO A 62 8.03 28.53 25.10
N LEU A 63 7.48 29.52 25.79
CA LEU A 63 6.96 29.40 27.15
C LEU A 63 5.74 28.45 27.18
N PRO A 64 5.59 27.62 28.23
CA PRO A 64 4.44 26.76 28.38
C PRO A 64 3.19 27.60 28.69
N GLY A 65 2.28 27.75 27.73
CA GLY A 65 0.98 28.40 27.98
C GLY A 65 0.27 29.01 26.78
N GLU A 66 0.96 29.22 25.65
CA GLU A 66 0.30 29.71 24.43
C GLU A 66 -0.24 28.53 23.62
N ARG A 67 -1.57 28.46 23.51
CA ARG A 67 -2.19 27.61 22.47
C ARG A 67 -1.68 28.10 21.12
N PRO A 68 -1.11 27.23 20.26
CA PRO A 68 -0.72 27.64 18.93
C PRO A 68 -1.94 28.25 18.23
N ALA A 69 -1.77 29.47 17.71
CA ALA A 69 -2.78 30.13 16.91
C ALA A 69 -3.26 29.16 15.83
N ALA A 70 -4.58 29.03 15.66
CA ALA A 70 -5.20 28.18 14.66
C ALA A 70 -4.47 28.39 13.33
N GLY A 71 -3.72 27.36 12.89
CA GLY A 71 -2.90 27.43 11.70
C GLY A 71 -3.76 27.90 10.53
N ARG A 72 -3.26 28.86 9.77
CA ARG A 72 -3.93 29.34 8.55
C ARG A 72 -4.21 28.11 7.68
N PRO A 73 -5.47 27.88 7.24
CA PRO A 73 -5.79 26.72 6.42
C PRO A 73 -4.85 26.70 5.21
N VAL A 74 -4.16 25.59 5.02
CA VAL A 74 -3.33 25.35 3.84
C VAL A 74 -4.32 25.28 2.67
N THR A 75 -4.53 26.40 1.99
CA THR A 75 -5.23 26.42 0.71
C THR A 75 -4.33 25.67 -0.26
N GLY A 76 -4.66 24.39 -0.50
CA GLY A 76 -3.83 23.46 -1.26
C GLY A 76 -3.36 24.10 -2.57
N ALA A 77 -2.04 24.12 -2.76
CA ALA A 77 -1.51 24.35 -4.09
C ALA A 77 -2.07 23.24 -5.00
N PRO A 78 -2.64 23.57 -6.17
CA PRO A 78 -3.21 22.59 -7.10
C PRO A 78 -2.20 21.58 -7.68
N ASP A 79 -0.94 21.65 -7.25
CA ASP A 79 0.16 20.85 -7.78
C ASP A 79 0.51 19.63 -6.91
N HIS A 80 -0.19 19.34 -5.80
CA HIS A 80 0.07 18.17 -4.93
C HIS A 80 -0.76 16.93 -5.31
N GLU A 81 -0.52 16.42 -6.51
CA GLU A 81 -1.11 15.15 -6.97
C GLU A 81 -0.09 14.01 -6.82
N CYS A 82 -0.14 13.32 -5.68
CA CYS A 82 0.38 11.96 -5.55
C CYS A 82 -0.60 10.97 -6.21
N HIS A 83 -0.11 9.84 -6.70
CA HIS A 83 -0.96 8.77 -7.22
C HIS A 83 -1.00 7.60 -6.24
N LEU A 84 -2.21 7.26 -5.78
CA LEU A 84 -2.48 6.22 -4.80
C LEU A 84 -3.28 5.10 -5.46
N PHE A 85 -2.94 3.84 -5.18
CA PHE A 85 -3.81 2.71 -5.54
C PHE A 85 -3.68 1.55 -4.56
N GLY A 86 -4.76 0.78 -4.45
CA GLY A 86 -4.83 -0.41 -3.61
C GLY A 86 -5.81 -1.42 -4.17
N TYR A 87 -5.40 -2.68 -4.20
CA TYR A 87 -6.20 -3.80 -4.68
C TYR A 87 -6.23 -4.90 -3.64
N VAL A 88 -7.42 -5.46 -3.43
CA VAL A 88 -7.62 -6.66 -2.64
C VAL A 88 -8.24 -7.72 -3.53
N PHE A 89 -7.57 -8.85 -3.61
CA PHE A 89 -7.99 -9.99 -4.40
C PHE A 89 -8.45 -11.12 -3.48
N GLY A 90 -9.46 -11.84 -3.92
CA GLY A 90 -9.82 -13.17 -3.46
C GLY A 90 -8.98 -14.21 -4.18
N ALA A 91 -9.10 -15.46 -3.74
CA ALA A 91 -8.36 -16.56 -4.33
C ALA A 91 -8.62 -16.67 -5.85
N GLY A 92 -7.56 -16.58 -6.65
CA GLY A 92 -7.63 -16.69 -8.11
C GLY A 92 -8.23 -15.48 -8.84
N ALA A 93 -8.50 -14.38 -8.14
CA ALA A 93 -9.11 -13.17 -8.74
C ALA A 93 -8.07 -12.21 -9.37
N GLY A 94 -6.79 -12.36 -9.03
CA GLY A 94 -5.71 -11.55 -9.61
C GLY A 94 -5.20 -12.10 -10.95
N SER A 95 -4.76 -11.22 -11.85
CA SER A 95 -4.08 -11.62 -13.08
C SER A 95 -2.82 -10.78 -13.33
N GLU A 96 -1.77 -11.45 -13.79
CA GLU A 96 -0.46 -10.84 -14.08
C GLU A 96 -0.59 -9.70 -15.10
N SER A 97 -1.31 -9.97 -16.19
CA SER A 97 -1.53 -9.01 -17.28
C SER A 97 -2.19 -7.71 -16.81
N TRP A 98 -3.10 -7.82 -15.85
CA TRP A 98 -3.82 -6.66 -15.33
C TRP A 98 -2.95 -5.83 -14.38
N LEU A 99 -2.16 -6.46 -13.50
CA LEU A 99 -1.19 -5.74 -12.66
C LEU A 99 -0.13 -5.03 -13.50
N ARG A 100 0.32 -5.67 -14.58
CA ARG A 100 1.24 -5.05 -15.55
C ARG A 100 0.61 -3.83 -16.20
N ALA A 101 -0.61 -3.93 -16.72
CA ALA A 101 -1.32 -2.80 -17.32
C ALA A 101 -1.49 -1.63 -16.33
N LEU A 102 -1.87 -1.91 -15.08
CA LEU A 102 -1.94 -0.88 -14.03
C LEU A 102 -0.57 -0.23 -13.77
N GLY A 103 0.47 -1.05 -13.65
CA GLY A 103 1.84 -0.58 -13.44
C GLY A 103 2.31 0.31 -14.60
N GLU A 104 1.98 -0.05 -15.84
CA GLU A 104 2.27 0.75 -17.03
C GLU A 104 1.48 2.06 -17.04
N ASP A 105 0.19 2.05 -16.72
CA ASP A 105 -0.65 3.25 -16.64
C ASP A 105 -0.09 4.25 -15.62
N LEU A 106 0.23 3.79 -14.41
CA LEU A 106 0.81 4.63 -13.35
C LEU A 106 2.20 5.16 -13.72
N HIS A 107 3.00 4.34 -14.39
CA HIS A 107 4.31 4.76 -14.89
C HIS A 107 4.17 5.83 -15.96
N GLN A 108 3.23 5.64 -16.89
CA GLN A 108 2.93 6.61 -17.93
C GLN A 108 2.41 7.92 -17.32
N GLN A 109 1.55 7.87 -16.31
CA GLN A 109 1.10 9.05 -15.57
C GLN A 109 2.28 9.78 -14.91
N SER A 110 3.21 9.06 -14.29
CA SER A 110 4.42 9.65 -13.71
C SER A 110 5.32 10.35 -14.75
N ARG A 111 5.32 9.88 -16.00
CA ARG A 111 6.04 10.50 -17.13
C ARG A 111 5.33 11.73 -17.68
N GLN A 112 3.99 11.74 -17.64
CA GLN A 112 3.17 12.84 -18.16
C GLN A 112 3.06 13.99 -17.15
N GLY A 113 3.07 13.68 -15.86
CA GLY A 113 3.00 14.65 -14.78
C GLY A 113 4.35 15.32 -14.50
N ARG A 114 4.38 16.65 -14.41
CA ARG A 114 5.52 17.35 -13.79
C ARG A 114 5.64 17.08 -12.28
N ALA A 115 4.63 16.45 -11.68
CA ALA A 115 4.32 16.53 -10.27
C ALA A 115 4.83 15.34 -9.43
N SER A 116 4.96 14.13 -9.98
CA SER A 116 5.34 12.94 -9.20
C SER A 116 6.84 12.63 -9.24
N ARG A 117 7.66 13.48 -8.59
CA ARG A 117 9.13 13.40 -8.65
C ARG A 117 9.79 12.85 -7.38
N ASP A 118 9.04 12.68 -6.30
CA ASP A 118 9.62 12.50 -4.96
C ASP A 118 9.62 11.05 -4.50
N GLY A 119 9.77 10.16 -5.48
CA GLY A 119 9.88 8.72 -5.31
C GLY A 119 8.59 7.94 -5.55
N TRP A 120 8.69 6.63 -5.40
CA TRP A 120 7.60 5.67 -5.55
C TRP A 120 7.78 4.50 -4.60
N GLY A 121 6.68 3.79 -4.35
CA GLY A 121 6.71 2.56 -3.59
C GLY A 121 5.53 1.66 -3.86
N PHE A 122 5.81 0.36 -3.84
CA PHE A 122 4.81 -0.69 -3.81
C PHE A 122 5.02 -1.54 -2.56
N ALA A 123 3.92 -2.09 -2.06
CA ALA A 123 3.96 -3.12 -1.05
C ALA A 123 2.87 -4.14 -1.28
N TYR A 124 3.15 -5.38 -0.91
CA TYR A 124 2.18 -6.46 -1.03
C TYR A 124 2.37 -7.51 0.06
N PHE A 125 1.28 -8.21 0.35
CA PHE A 125 1.29 -9.36 1.25
C PHE A 125 1.31 -10.65 0.43
N LEU A 126 2.15 -11.60 0.85
CA LEU A 126 2.17 -12.92 0.24
C LEU A 126 0.87 -13.67 0.56
N SER A 127 0.32 -14.33 -0.45
CA SER A 127 -0.86 -15.17 -0.29
C SER A 127 -0.70 -16.50 -1.03
N PRO A 128 -0.69 -17.65 -0.32
CA PRO A 128 -0.69 -17.74 1.14
C PRO A 128 0.60 -17.14 1.74
N PRO A 129 0.56 -16.66 3.00
CA PRO A 129 1.76 -16.18 3.68
C PRO A 129 2.77 -17.32 3.83
N LEU A 130 4.05 -17.02 3.58
CA LEU A 130 5.12 -17.98 3.84
C LEU A 130 5.44 -17.98 5.34
N PRO A 131 5.65 -19.13 6.00
CA PRO A 131 5.87 -19.20 7.45
C PRO A 131 7.01 -18.35 7.98
N TRP A 132 8.00 -18.03 7.13
CA TRP A 132 9.16 -17.21 7.47
C TRP A 132 9.07 -15.76 6.96
N ILE A 133 7.97 -15.39 6.31
CA ILE A 133 7.72 -14.02 5.82
C ILE A 133 6.38 -13.55 6.39
N ALA A 134 6.44 -13.02 7.61
CA ALA A 134 5.28 -12.46 8.30
C ALA A 134 5.03 -10.97 7.98
N ARG A 135 5.98 -10.31 7.30
CA ARG A 135 5.93 -8.88 6.97
C ARG A 135 5.56 -8.66 5.50
N PRO A 136 4.95 -7.51 5.14
CA PRO A 136 4.76 -7.14 3.74
C PRO A 136 6.11 -7.03 3.03
N ILE A 137 6.11 -7.35 1.75
CA ILE A 137 7.24 -7.08 0.86
C ILE A 137 7.08 -5.65 0.38
N MET A 138 8.13 -4.84 0.51
CA MET A 138 8.13 -3.42 0.14
C MET A 138 9.23 -3.16 -0.87
N LEU A 139 8.88 -2.49 -1.97
CA LEU A 139 9.76 -2.14 -3.07
C LEU A 139 9.65 -0.65 -3.28
N ARG A 140 10.73 0.10 -3.03
CA ARG A 140 10.72 1.56 -3.00
C ARG A 140 11.91 2.15 -3.73
N GLY A 141 11.70 3.34 -4.31
CA GLY A 141 12.73 4.15 -4.93
C GLY A 141 12.52 5.62 -4.59
N GLY A 142 13.56 6.28 -4.10
CA GLY A 142 13.54 7.74 -3.87
C GLY A 142 13.63 8.57 -5.14
N ALA A 143 14.09 7.98 -6.26
CA ALA A 143 14.10 8.63 -7.57
C ALA A 143 12.68 8.65 -8.19
N PRO A 144 12.35 9.63 -9.04
CA PRO A 144 11.10 9.63 -9.79
C PRO A 144 10.85 8.29 -10.49
N ALA A 145 9.61 7.80 -10.50
CA ALA A 145 9.27 6.55 -11.17
C ALA A 145 9.66 6.54 -12.66
N CYS A 146 9.54 7.69 -13.33
CA CYS A 146 9.93 7.89 -14.72
C CYS A 146 11.44 7.89 -14.98
N GLU A 147 12.27 7.97 -13.94
CA GLU A 147 13.73 7.90 -14.00
C GLU A 147 14.27 6.55 -13.48
N ASP A 148 13.41 5.71 -12.87
CA ASP A 148 13.76 4.43 -12.27
C ASP A 148 13.08 3.23 -12.97
N ASP A 149 12.96 3.33 -14.31
CA ASP A 149 12.25 2.36 -15.16
C ASP A 149 12.59 0.90 -14.84
N SER A 150 13.88 0.59 -14.68
CA SER A 150 14.33 -0.80 -14.46
C SER A 150 13.87 -1.37 -13.11
N ARG A 151 13.88 -0.58 -12.03
CA ARG A 151 13.43 -1.03 -10.72
C ARG A 151 11.91 -1.03 -10.63
N TRP A 152 11.24 -0.10 -11.31
CA TRP A 152 9.79 -0.08 -11.45
C TRP A 152 9.30 -1.36 -12.15
N GLU A 153 9.81 -1.66 -13.34
CA GLU A 153 9.43 -2.86 -14.10
C GLU A 153 9.72 -4.15 -13.32
N ALA A 154 10.89 -4.21 -12.66
CA ALA A 154 11.23 -5.34 -11.80
C ALA A 154 10.24 -5.50 -10.63
N ALA A 155 9.81 -4.38 -10.02
CA ALA A 155 8.85 -4.42 -8.93
C ALA A 155 7.46 -4.87 -9.39
N ILE A 156 6.96 -4.34 -10.51
CA ILE A 156 5.70 -4.80 -11.11
C ILE A 156 5.77 -6.28 -11.48
N GLY A 157 6.87 -6.72 -12.10
CA GLY A 157 7.10 -8.13 -12.41
C GLY A 157 7.09 -9.02 -11.16
N GLU A 158 7.76 -8.60 -10.09
CA GLU A 158 7.78 -9.37 -8.83
C GLU A 158 6.38 -9.48 -8.21
N ILE A 159 5.61 -8.39 -8.16
CA ILE A 159 4.24 -8.40 -7.63
C ILE A 159 3.35 -9.30 -8.49
N ALA A 160 3.49 -9.24 -9.81
CA ALA A 160 2.69 -10.04 -10.71
C ALA A 160 3.02 -11.55 -10.60
N ASP A 161 4.30 -11.89 -10.43
CA ASP A 161 4.78 -13.28 -10.30
C ASP A 161 4.47 -13.89 -8.92
N ARG A 162 4.58 -13.10 -7.84
CA ARG A 162 4.57 -13.61 -6.45
C ARG A 162 3.38 -13.13 -5.63
N GLY A 163 2.83 -11.98 -5.96
CA GLY A 163 1.74 -11.35 -5.24
C GLY A 163 0.37 -11.91 -5.60
N LEU A 164 0.22 -12.73 -6.65
CA LEU A 164 -1.08 -13.18 -7.14
C LEU A 164 -1.46 -14.64 -6.87
N ALA A 165 -0.65 -15.38 -6.11
CA ALA A 165 -0.89 -16.81 -5.85
C ALA A 165 -2.08 -17.10 -4.89
N GLY A 166 -2.78 -16.07 -4.39
CA GLY A 166 -3.86 -16.21 -3.42
C GLY A 166 -4.60 -14.89 -3.18
N ALA A 167 -5.43 -14.85 -2.13
CA ALA A 167 -6.09 -13.61 -1.70
C ALA A 167 -5.04 -12.61 -1.19
N SER A 168 -4.70 -11.63 -2.02
CA SER A 168 -3.58 -10.73 -1.77
C SER A 168 -4.01 -9.27 -1.77
N VAL A 169 -3.25 -8.47 -1.03
CA VAL A 169 -3.33 -7.02 -1.13
C VAL A 169 -2.09 -6.50 -1.84
N VAL A 170 -2.31 -5.67 -2.85
CA VAL A 170 -1.27 -4.87 -3.50
C VAL A 170 -1.59 -3.41 -3.21
N PHE A 171 -0.59 -2.66 -2.78
CA PHE A 171 -0.70 -1.28 -2.36
C PHE A 171 0.43 -0.49 -3.01
N GLY A 172 0.15 0.66 -3.61
CA GLY A 172 1.20 1.47 -4.20
C GLY A 172 0.94 2.97 -4.16
N HIS A 173 2.04 3.70 -4.31
CA HIS A 173 2.07 5.14 -4.23
C HIS A 173 3.19 5.71 -5.12
N VAL A 174 2.85 6.74 -5.89
CA VAL A 174 3.81 7.60 -6.58
C VAL A 174 3.75 8.97 -5.91
N ARG A 175 4.89 9.42 -5.39
CA ARG A 175 4.96 10.53 -4.45
C ARG A 175 5.22 11.86 -5.14
N ASN A 176 4.48 12.86 -4.66
CA ASN A 176 4.64 14.27 -4.91
C ASN A 176 4.54 14.99 -3.57
N SER A 177 5.70 15.35 -3.04
CA SER A 177 5.86 15.70 -1.65
C SER A 177 5.35 17.11 -1.36
N SER A 178 4.56 17.24 -0.30
CA SER A 178 4.28 18.52 0.37
C SER A 178 5.28 18.82 1.49
N SER A 179 5.99 17.80 1.99
CA SER A 179 6.92 17.91 3.12
C SER A 179 8.04 16.83 3.08
N GLY A 180 9.27 17.19 3.45
CA GLY A 180 10.43 16.31 3.45
C GLY A 180 11.76 17.06 3.29
N PRO A 181 12.91 16.37 3.38
CA PRO A 181 14.21 16.98 3.10
C PRO A 181 14.36 17.24 1.58
N ASP A 182 15.28 18.14 1.20
CA ASP A 182 15.68 18.38 -0.19
C ASP A 182 14.55 18.62 -1.19
N GLY A 183 13.55 19.42 -0.81
CA GLY A 183 12.41 19.73 -1.68
C GLY A 183 11.37 18.61 -1.73
N GLY A 184 11.49 17.61 -0.86
CA GLY A 184 10.49 16.57 -0.67
C GLY A 184 10.99 15.15 -0.89
N ALA A 185 12.16 14.93 -1.48
CA ALA A 185 12.69 13.60 -1.75
C ALA A 185 12.98 12.83 -0.45
N LEU A 186 12.33 11.66 -0.28
CA LEU A 186 12.69 10.69 0.76
C LEU A 186 13.39 9.52 0.09
N PRO A 187 14.48 8.96 0.66
CA PRO A 187 15.14 7.79 0.10
C PRO A 187 14.20 6.58 -0.07
N ASP A 188 13.23 6.46 0.83
CA ASP A 188 12.33 5.32 0.99
C ASP A 188 10.88 5.80 1.24
N PRO A 189 10.20 6.37 0.22
CA PRO A 189 8.89 7.03 0.38
C PRO A 189 7.76 6.06 0.79
N HIS A 190 6.51 6.52 0.76
CA HIS A 190 5.35 5.65 1.02
C HIS A 190 5.34 4.40 0.12
N PRO A 191 4.69 3.30 0.55
CA PRO A 191 3.97 3.16 1.82
C PRO A 191 4.89 3.11 3.05
N PHE A 192 4.44 3.68 4.16
CA PHE A 192 5.00 3.42 5.49
C PHE A 192 4.51 2.09 6.02
N ALA A 193 5.30 1.44 6.89
CA ALA A 193 4.93 0.16 7.48
C ALA A 193 5.20 0.12 8.99
N ASP A 194 4.37 -0.62 9.72
CA ASP A 194 4.56 -0.88 11.15
C ASP A 194 3.71 -2.09 11.58
N SER A 195 3.98 -2.63 12.75
CA SER A 195 3.18 -3.69 13.33
C SER A 195 2.34 -3.19 14.49
N LEU A 196 1.06 -3.57 14.56
CA LEU A 196 0.18 -3.29 15.69
C LEU A 196 -0.64 -4.55 15.98
N ALA A 197 -0.67 -4.97 17.26
CA ALA A 197 -1.42 -6.14 17.72
C ALA A 197 -1.14 -7.43 16.91
N GLY A 198 0.12 -7.65 16.52
CA GLY A 198 0.55 -8.84 15.77
C GLY A 198 0.22 -8.83 14.27
N ARG A 199 -0.27 -7.70 13.73
CA ARG A 199 -0.51 -7.50 12.30
C ARG A 199 0.39 -6.40 11.75
N TRP A 200 0.81 -6.54 10.51
CA TRP A 200 1.51 -5.47 9.79
C TRP A 200 0.51 -4.55 9.10
N TRP A 201 0.81 -3.28 9.14
CA TRP A 201 0.02 -2.21 8.57
C TRP A 201 0.85 -1.48 7.53
N LEU A 202 0.19 -1.08 6.45
CA LEU A 202 0.74 -0.19 5.44
C LEU A 202 -0.08 1.08 5.38
N CYS A 203 0.58 2.22 5.13
CA CYS A 203 -0.07 3.51 5.01
C CYS A 203 0.51 4.36 3.89
N ALA A 204 -0.36 5.04 3.14
CA ALA A 204 -0.01 6.17 2.30
C ALA A 204 -1.11 7.23 2.35
N HIS A 205 -0.76 8.43 1.94
CA HIS A 205 -1.58 9.60 2.16
C HIS A 205 -1.35 10.66 1.07
N ASN A 206 -2.43 11.27 0.60
CA ASN A 206 -2.40 12.48 -0.23
C ASN A 206 -3.01 13.64 0.54
N GLY A 207 -2.31 14.77 0.56
CA GLY A 207 -2.73 15.97 1.27
C GLY A 207 -1.60 16.49 2.13
N ALA A 208 -1.96 17.32 3.09
CA ALA A 208 -1.02 17.83 4.08
C ALA A 208 -1.73 17.94 5.42
N THR A 209 -1.06 17.46 6.47
CA THR A 209 -1.48 17.72 7.85
C THR A 209 -0.30 18.31 8.61
N PRO A 210 -0.45 19.40 9.39
CA PRO A 210 0.69 20.01 10.07
C PRO A 210 1.39 19.02 11.02
N PRO A 211 2.68 18.71 10.81
CA PRO A 211 3.42 17.75 11.64
C PRO A 211 3.33 18.03 13.14
N ASP A 212 3.52 19.29 13.55
CA ASP A 212 3.48 19.69 14.96
C ASP A 212 2.12 19.43 15.62
N THR A 213 1.03 19.54 14.83
CA THR A 213 -0.32 19.25 15.33
C THR A 213 -0.50 17.76 15.57
N LEU A 214 -0.06 16.92 14.62
CA LEU A 214 -0.10 15.46 14.79
C LEU A 214 0.80 14.99 15.94
N LEU A 215 2.00 15.56 16.06
CA LEU A 215 2.93 15.24 17.13
C LEU A 215 2.32 15.57 18.51
N GLY A 216 1.60 16.68 18.64
CA GLY A 216 0.89 17.04 19.87
C GLY A 216 -0.31 16.14 20.20
N TRP A 217 -0.73 15.25 19.29
CA TRP A 217 -1.82 14.28 19.52
C TRP A 217 -1.31 12.87 19.83
N LEU A 218 -0.02 12.62 19.59
CA LEU A 218 0.62 11.33 19.82
C LEU A 218 1.09 11.23 21.27
N ASP A 219 0.81 10.08 21.89
CA ASP A 219 1.35 9.72 23.19
C ASP A 219 2.85 9.43 23.04
N PRO A 220 3.73 10.07 23.82
CA PRO A 220 5.16 9.79 23.79
C PRO A 220 5.50 8.31 24.01
N ALA A 221 4.77 7.60 24.86
CA ALA A 221 4.98 6.17 25.09
C ALA A 221 4.58 5.33 23.87
N PHE A 222 3.59 5.79 23.09
CA PHE A 222 3.23 5.15 21.83
C PHE A 222 4.33 5.36 20.79
N LEU A 223 4.88 6.56 20.67
CA LEU A 223 6.00 6.84 19.76
C LEU A 223 7.29 6.11 20.14
N GLU A 224 7.53 5.86 21.43
CA GLU A 224 8.65 5.02 21.86
C GLU A 224 8.48 3.57 21.39
N ALA A 225 7.26 3.03 21.46
CA ALA A 225 6.94 1.68 20.97
C ALA A 225 6.86 1.59 19.44
N HIS A 226 6.55 2.70 18.77
CA HIS A 226 6.36 2.84 17.32
C HIS A 226 7.19 4.00 16.78
N PRO A 227 8.53 3.86 16.75
CA PRO A 227 9.44 4.95 16.38
C PRO A 227 9.20 5.42 14.93
N LEU A 228 9.57 6.67 14.66
CA LEU A 228 9.55 7.22 13.31
C LEU A 228 10.80 6.76 12.52
N ASP A 229 10.60 6.34 11.28
CA ASP A 229 11.62 5.90 10.33
C ASP A 229 12.59 7.05 9.98
N TYR A 230 12.09 8.29 9.97
CA TYR A 230 12.83 9.47 9.54
C TYR A 230 13.28 10.42 10.64
N ALA A 231 13.23 10.03 11.92
CA ALA A 231 13.65 10.91 13.01
C ALA A 231 15.09 11.48 12.81
N PRO A 232 15.34 12.77 13.11
CA PRO A 232 14.44 13.74 13.73
C PRO A 232 13.50 14.47 12.74
N LEU A 233 13.51 14.11 11.46
CA LEU A 233 12.57 14.68 10.50
C LEU A 233 11.16 14.13 10.77
N HIS A 234 10.20 15.04 10.84
CA HIS A 234 8.79 14.72 11.02
C HIS A 234 8.06 14.80 9.68
N VAL A 235 7.85 13.64 9.07
CA VAL A 235 7.05 13.51 7.85
C VAL A 235 5.58 13.43 8.26
N ASP A 236 4.75 14.32 7.72
CA ASP A 236 3.34 14.46 8.11
C ASP A 236 2.54 13.14 7.98
N SER A 237 2.74 12.46 6.87
CA SER A 237 2.10 11.19 6.52
C SER A 237 2.54 10.04 7.41
N GLU A 238 3.77 10.07 7.94
CA GLU A 238 4.24 9.10 8.91
C GLU A 238 3.60 9.34 10.28
N LEU A 239 3.58 10.61 10.72
CA LEU A 239 2.90 10.98 11.96
C LEU A 239 1.40 10.68 11.89
N LEU A 240 0.76 10.91 10.74
CA LEU A 240 -0.63 10.57 10.50
C LEU A 240 -0.85 9.05 10.59
N PHE A 241 0.07 8.27 10.04
CA PHE A 241 0.05 6.81 10.16
C PHE A 241 0.13 6.37 11.62
N ARG A 242 1.12 6.88 12.37
CA ARG A 242 1.26 6.59 13.82
C ARG A 242 0.01 6.99 14.59
N TYR A 243 -0.58 8.14 14.27
CA TYR A 243 -1.78 8.63 14.95
C TYR A 243 -2.97 7.70 14.68
N CYS A 244 -3.15 7.23 13.44
CA CYS A 244 -4.18 6.25 13.11
C CYS A 244 -3.98 4.94 13.88
N LEU A 245 -2.75 4.42 13.96
CA LEU A 245 -2.46 3.19 14.71
C LEU A 245 -2.73 3.35 16.21
N GLN A 246 -2.38 4.50 16.79
CA GLN A 246 -2.67 4.81 18.19
C GLN A 246 -4.18 4.77 18.47
N GLU A 247 -4.98 5.41 17.62
CA GLU A 247 -6.44 5.44 17.78
C GLU A 247 -7.07 4.06 17.56
N ILE A 248 -6.53 3.24 16.65
CA ILE A 248 -6.93 1.83 16.48
C ILE A 248 -6.65 1.03 17.76
N ALA A 249 -5.46 1.20 18.35
CA ALA A 249 -5.10 0.54 19.60
C ALA A 249 -6.02 0.96 20.75
N ALA A 250 -6.23 2.28 20.92
CA ALA A 250 -7.06 2.83 21.98
C ALA A 250 -8.53 2.41 21.87
N ALA A 251 -9.07 2.35 20.65
CA ALA A 251 -10.45 1.94 20.41
C ALA A 251 -10.66 0.41 20.44
N GLY A 252 -9.60 -0.39 20.40
CA GLY A 252 -9.67 -1.86 20.31
C GLY A 252 -10.28 -2.37 19.01
N GLY A 253 -10.30 -1.56 17.95
CA GLY A 253 -10.93 -1.93 16.68
C GLY A 253 -10.70 -0.92 15.56
N VAL A 254 -10.39 -1.43 14.37
CA VAL A 254 -9.93 -0.64 13.21
C VAL A 254 -10.93 0.46 12.82
N ARG A 255 -12.19 0.08 12.58
CA ARG A 255 -13.22 1.03 12.17
C ARG A 255 -13.49 2.11 13.22
N ALA A 256 -13.49 1.75 14.50
CA ALA A 256 -13.74 2.71 15.58
C ALA A 256 -12.56 3.69 15.73
N GLY A 257 -11.32 3.18 15.72
CA GLY A 257 -10.11 3.99 15.80
C GLY A 257 -9.94 4.93 14.60
N LEU A 258 -10.12 4.43 13.38
CA LEU A 258 -10.05 5.27 12.18
C LEU A 258 -11.12 6.37 12.18
N ARG A 259 -12.36 6.08 12.59
CA ARG A 259 -13.38 7.13 12.72
C ARG A 259 -13.03 8.17 13.77
N ALA A 260 -12.41 7.77 14.89
CA ALA A 260 -11.96 8.71 15.91
C ALA A 260 -10.83 9.61 15.38
N ALA A 261 -9.81 9.02 14.75
CA ALA A 261 -8.69 9.74 14.14
C ALA A 261 -9.19 10.74 13.08
N LEU A 262 -9.94 10.25 12.10
CA LEU A 262 -10.43 11.04 10.96
C LEU A 262 -11.42 12.12 11.39
N GLY A 263 -12.29 11.83 12.36
CA GLY A 263 -13.21 12.83 12.91
C GLY A 263 -12.46 13.99 13.58
N ARG A 264 -11.33 13.72 14.25
CA ARG A 264 -10.47 14.77 14.82
C ARG A 264 -9.76 15.58 13.73
N ILE A 265 -9.21 14.92 12.73
CA ILE A 265 -8.55 15.55 11.58
C ILE A 265 -9.51 16.49 10.85
N ALA A 266 -10.72 16.00 10.53
CA ALA A 266 -11.76 16.79 9.87
C ALA A 266 -12.18 18.01 10.72
N SER A 267 -12.27 17.86 12.04
CA SER A 267 -12.58 18.98 12.95
C SER A 267 -11.50 20.07 12.99
N GLY A 268 -10.26 19.72 12.61
CA GLY A 268 -9.15 20.66 12.44
C GLY A 268 -9.11 21.34 11.07
N HIS A 269 -10.08 21.08 10.20
CA HIS A 269 -10.13 21.53 8.81
C HIS A 269 -8.90 21.10 7.99
N TYR A 270 -8.34 19.93 8.32
CA TYR A 270 -7.32 19.29 7.50
C TYR A 270 -8.00 18.38 6.48
N ALA A 271 -7.51 18.43 5.24
CA ALA A 271 -8.05 17.69 4.11
C ALA A 271 -7.02 16.68 3.64
N CYS A 272 -7.38 15.40 3.66
CA CYS A 272 -6.49 14.34 3.21
C CYS A 272 -7.23 13.11 2.67
N ASN A 273 -6.61 12.44 1.70
CA ASN A 273 -6.94 11.06 1.36
C ASN A 273 -5.99 10.14 2.12
N LEU A 274 -6.54 9.24 2.93
CA LEU A 274 -5.77 8.27 3.71
C LEU A 274 -6.03 6.87 3.15
N CYS A 275 -4.96 6.11 2.99
CA CYS A 275 -5.02 4.72 2.55
C CYS A 275 -4.30 3.84 3.56
N LEU A 276 -4.97 2.80 4.06
CA LEU A 276 -4.43 1.88 5.04
C LEU A 276 -4.72 0.43 4.64
N THR A 277 -3.87 -0.50 5.04
CA THR A 277 -4.21 -1.93 4.95
C THR A 277 -3.47 -2.76 5.98
N ASP A 278 -4.10 -3.82 6.46
CA ASP A 278 -3.50 -4.85 7.31
C ASP A 278 -3.19 -6.15 6.56
N GLY A 279 -3.32 -6.14 5.22
CA GLY A 279 -3.16 -7.29 4.34
C GLY A 279 -4.43 -8.08 4.07
N ASP A 280 -5.47 -7.93 4.89
CA ASP A 280 -6.77 -8.56 4.68
C ASP A 280 -7.81 -7.56 4.16
N THR A 281 -7.75 -6.33 4.65
CA THR A 281 -8.70 -5.27 4.33
C THR A 281 -7.96 -4.04 3.81
N LEU A 282 -8.49 -3.46 2.73
CA LEU A 282 -8.13 -2.12 2.29
C LEU A 282 -9.03 -1.10 2.99
N TRP A 283 -8.46 -0.06 3.56
CA TRP A 283 -9.16 1.07 4.16
C TRP A 283 -8.82 2.34 3.40
N ALA A 284 -9.82 3.16 3.14
CA ALA A 284 -9.66 4.41 2.41
C ALA A 284 -10.53 5.49 3.05
N ALA A 285 -9.98 6.67 3.30
CA ALA A 285 -10.74 7.84 3.70
C ALA A 285 -10.55 8.95 2.70
N HIS A 286 -11.64 9.62 2.32
CA HIS A 286 -11.61 10.75 1.41
C HIS A 286 -12.10 12.00 2.15
N SER A 287 -11.23 13.00 2.35
CA SER A 287 -11.59 14.34 2.86
C SER A 287 -10.92 15.46 2.07
N PHE A 288 -10.41 15.15 0.88
CA PHE A 288 -9.71 16.13 0.03
C PHE A 288 -10.49 16.37 -1.27
N PRO A 289 -11.50 17.29 -1.27
CA PRO A 289 -12.42 17.46 -2.40
C PRO A 289 -11.76 17.80 -3.73
N GLN A 290 -10.56 18.39 -3.68
CA GLN A 290 -9.79 18.80 -4.85
C GLN A 290 -9.06 17.63 -5.52
N VAL A 291 -8.86 16.51 -4.81
CA VAL A 291 -8.15 15.33 -5.32
C VAL A 291 -9.13 14.15 -5.30
N PRO A 292 -9.81 13.88 -6.43
CA PRO A 292 -10.79 12.81 -6.52
C PRO A 292 -10.21 11.47 -6.08
N PHE A 293 -11.07 10.65 -5.48
CA PHE A 293 -10.69 9.30 -5.09
C PHE A 293 -11.79 8.32 -5.48
N TYR A 294 -11.41 7.21 -6.09
CA TYR A 294 -12.34 6.30 -6.75
C TYR A 294 -12.20 4.90 -6.19
N TYR A 295 -13.27 4.11 -6.35
CA TYR A 295 -13.27 2.68 -6.09
C TYR A 295 -14.07 1.95 -7.17
N GLY A 296 -13.74 0.69 -7.38
CA GLY A 296 -14.46 -0.19 -8.31
C GLY A 296 -14.92 -1.48 -7.64
N PRO A 297 -15.85 -2.20 -8.30
CA PRO A 297 -16.70 -3.17 -7.63
C PRO A 297 -15.95 -4.37 -7.09
N ALA A 298 -16.41 -4.81 -5.92
CA ALA A 298 -16.21 -6.10 -5.25
C ALA A 298 -16.80 -7.29 -6.03
N GLY A 299 -16.59 -7.33 -7.35
CA GLY A 299 -17.08 -8.36 -8.27
C GLY A 299 -15.95 -9.29 -8.69
N ASN A 300 -16.25 -10.56 -8.98
CA ASN A 300 -15.25 -11.59 -9.33
C ASN A 300 -14.16 -11.80 -8.26
N GLY A 301 -14.48 -11.48 -6.99
CA GLY A 301 -13.55 -11.60 -5.87
C GLY A 301 -12.47 -10.53 -5.83
N ARG A 302 -12.60 -9.39 -6.51
CA ARG A 302 -11.63 -8.29 -6.46
C ARG A 302 -12.31 -7.01 -6.01
N ALA A 303 -11.66 -6.18 -5.21
CA ALA A 303 -12.08 -4.82 -4.92
C ALA A 303 -10.87 -3.89 -4.91
N TRP A 304 -11.07 -2.59 -5.15
CA TRP A 304 -9.97 -1.65 -5.27
C TRP A 304 -10.36 -0.20 -5.00
N TRP A 305 -9.34 0.61 -4.72
CA TRP A 305 -9.41 2.07 -4.74
C TRP A 305 -8.21 2.65 -5.48
N ALA A 306 -8.38 3.82 -6.06
CA ALA A 306 -7.32 4.54 -6.77
C ALA A 306 -7.62 6.04 -6.88
N SER A 307 -6.58 6.87 -6.92
CA SER A 307 -6.70 8.31 -7.20
C SER A 307 -6.93 8.62 -8.68
N VAL A 308 -6.66 7.65 -9.56
CA VAL A 308 -6.96 7.72 -10.99
C VAL A 308 -7.69 6.45 -11.39
N ILE A 309 -8.74 6.59 -12.18
CA ILE A 309 -9.53 5.45 -12.66
C ILE A 309 -8.64 4.65 -13.63
N PRO A 310 -8.41 3.34 -13.40
CA PRO A 310 -7.72 2.50 -14.37
C PRO A 310 -8.48 2.45 -15.70
N ALA A 311 -7.76 2.31 -16.82
CA ALA A 311 -8.40 2.20 -18.12
C ALA A 311 -9.43 1.05 -18.14
N ASP A 312 -10.56 1.27 -18.83
CA ASP A 312 -11.61 0.27 -19.06
C ASP A 312 -12.34 -0.26 -17.79
N GLU A 313 -12.14 0.35 -16.62
CA GLU A 313 -12.84 -0.02 -15.38
C GLU A 313 -14.02 0.92 -15.07
N GLY A 314 -15.14 0.33 -14.63
CA GLY A 314 -16.23 1.10 -14.03
C GLY A 314 -15.86 1.51 -12.61
N ALA A 315 -15.99 2.80 -12.30
CA ALA A 315 -15.63 3.34 -11.00
C ALA A 315 -16.73 4.23 -10.41
N ALA A 316 -16.80 4.25 -9.08
CA ALA A 316 -17.58 5.20 -8.31
C ALA A 316 -16.62 6.15 -7.58
N ALA A 317 -17.01 7.41 -7.46
CA ALA A 317 -16.30 8.37 -6.62
C ALA A 317 -16.61 8.09 -5.14
N MET A 318 -15.59 8.21 -4.29
CA MET A 318 -15.76 8.26 -2.84
C MET A 318 -16.41 9.58 -2.44
N GLU A 319 -17.28 9.53 -1.44
CA GLU A 319 -17.85 10.72 -0.83
C GLU A 319 -16.84 11.36 0.13
N ASN A 320 -16.85 12.69 0.20
CA ASN A 320 -16.07 13.41 1.21
C ASN A 320 -16.53 13.02 2.61
N ASP A 321 -15.60 13.05 3.56
CA ASP A 321 -15.80 12.75 4.96
C ASP A 321 -16.31 11.32 5.24
N HIS A 322 -15.98 10.39 4.35
CA HIS A 322 -16.32 8.97 4.47
C HIS A 322 -15.11 8.06 4.54
N LEU A 323 -15.21 7.06 5.42
CA LEU A 323 -14.29 5.92 5.54
C LEU A 323 -14.90 4.73 4.81
N TYR A 324 -14.17 4.21 3.84
CA TYR A 324 -14.47 3.00 3.07
C TYR A 324 -13.58 1.85 3.52
N TRP A 325 -14.08 0.63 3.41
CA TRP A 325 -13.29 -0.58 3.56
C TRP A 325 -13.67 -1.63 2.53
N PHE A 326 -12.68 -2.37 2.05
CA PHE A 326 -12.81 -3.37 1.00
C PHE A 326 -12.12 -4.66 1.43
N ALA A 327 -12.85 -5.76 1.29
CA ALA A 327 -12.35 -7.11 1.47
C ALA A 327 -12.78 -7.97 0.26
N PRO A 328 -12.20 -9.15 0.03
CA PRO A 328 -12.57 -10.01 -1.11
C PRO A 328 -14.06 -10.34 -1.22
N GLY A 329 -14.80 -10.29 -0.09
CA GLY A 329 -16.22 -10.62 0.00
C GLY A 329 -17.16 -9.42 0.05
N GLY A 330 -16.67 -8.18 -0.01
CA GLY A 330 -17.55 -7.01 0.02
C GLY A 330 -16.86 -5.73 0.45
N MET A 331 -17.66 -4.67 0.46
CA MET A 331 -17.23 -3.35 0.88
C MET A 331 -18.22 -2.72 1.85
N GLY A 332 -17.78 -1.69 2.56
CA GLY A 332 -18.69 -0.81 3.29
C GLY A 332 -18.15 0.61 3.37
N ALA A 333 -19.00 1.51 3.82
CA ALA A 333 -18.69 2.92 4.00
C ALA A 333 -19.35 3.46 5.26
N VAL A 334 -18.75 4.47 5.88
CA VAL A 334 -19.32 5.19 7.02
C VAL A 334 -18.79 6.61 7.09
N SER A 335 -19.66 7.58 7.36
CA SER A 335 -19.22 8.95 7.61
C SER A 335 -18.46 9.07 8.93
N TYR A 336 -17.42 9.90 8.94
CA TYR A 336 -16.72 10.36 10.15
C TYR A 336 -16.92 11.85 10.44
N ALA A 337 -17.68 12.57 9.59
CA ALA A 337 -18.24 13.86 9.97
C ALA A 337 -19.30 13.67 11.07
N ARG A 338 -19.35 14.60 12.02
CA ARG A 338 -20.35 14.63 13.09
C ARG A 338 -21.57 15.44 12.70
#